data_AF-A0A8K1I2V8-F1
#
_entry.id   AF-A0A8K1I2V8-F1
#
_cell.length_a   1.000
_cell.length_b   1.000
_cell.length_c   1.000
_cell.angle_alpha   90.00
_cell.angle_beta   90.00
_cell.angle_gamma   90.00
#
_symmetry.space_group_name_H-M   'P 1'
#
loop_
_entity.id
_entity.type
_entity.pdbx_description
1 polymer ?
#
loop_
_entity_poly.entity_id
_entity_poly.type
_entity_poly.pdbx_seq_one_letter_code
_entity_poly.pdbx_strand_id
1 'polypeptide(L)'
;CTYNDSLFGYLGLVFAIVAIVCLGSIVWAHHMFVVGLDIKTAVFFSSVTMVIGVPTGIKIFSWLYMLCCGGVRLWDPVVWWVGGFM
;
A
#
# COMPACT_ATOMS: atom_id res chain seq x y z
N CYS A 1 -15.55 3.50 18.23
CA CYS A 1 -15.87 2.57 17.14
C CYS A 1 -17.35 2.71 16.83
N THR A 2 -17.71 3.67 15.98
CA THR A 2 -19.07 3.73 15.43
C THR A 2 -19.21 2.56 14.47
N TYR A 3 -20.27 1.75 14.64
CA TYR A 3 -20.65 0.69 13.71
C TYR A 3 -21.11 1.37 12.42
N ASN A 4 -20.16 1.72 11.57
CA ASN A 4 -20.39 2.16 10.22
C ASN A 4 -19.77 1.08 9.35
N ASP A 5 -20.59 0.32 8.63
CA ASP A 5 -20.14 -0.77 7.74
C ASP A 5 -19.30 -0.26 6.54
N SER A 6 -19.10 1.06 6.46
CA SER A 6 -18.21 1.69 5.49
C SER A 6 -16.74 1.45 5.82
N LEU A 7 -15.96 1.02 4.82
CA LEU A 7 -14.50 0.97 4.88
C LEU A 7 -13.92 2.28 5.43
N PHE A 8 -13.14 2.19 6.52
CA PHE A 8 -12.45 3.35 7.08
C PHE A 8 -11.59 4.01 6.00
N GLY A 9 -11.84 5.30 5.75
CA GLY A 9 -11.11 6.04 4.73
C GLY A 9 -11.32 5.52 3.31
N TYR A 10 -12.54 5.07 2.94
CA TYR A 10 -12.86 4.56 1.59
C TYR A 10 -12.27 5.39 0.44
N LEU A 11 -12.43 6.73 0.46
CA LEU A 11 -11.84 7.61 -0.56
C LEU A 11 -10.30 7.53 -0.56
N GLY A 12 -9.67 7.50 0.62
CA GLY A 12 -8.21 7.33 0.75
C GLY A 12 -7.73 5.98 0.22
N LEU A 13 -8.50 4.91 0.41
CA LEU A 13 -8.25 3.58 -0.16
C LEU A 13 -8.36 3.59 -1.69
N VAL A 14 -9.37 4.25 -2.24
CA VAL A 14 -9.55 4.40 -3.70
C VAL A 14 -8.37 5.17 -4.30
N PHE A 15 -8.03 6.33 -3.72
CA PHE A 15 -6.88 7.12 -4.19
C PHE A 15 -5.57 6.36 -4.04
N ALA A 16 -5.39 5.57 -2.98
CA ALA A 16 -4.20 4.75 -2.79
C ALA A 16 -4.06 3.68 -3.89
N ILE A 17 -5.14 2.97 -4.23
CA ILE A 17 -5.11 1.93 -5.28
C ILE A 17 -4.82 2.55 -6.64
N VAL A 18 -5.48 3.66 -6.99
CA VAL A 18 -5.23 4.37 -8.25
C VAL A 18 -3.79 4.88 -8.31
N ALA A 19 -3.28 5.46 -7.22
CA ALA A 19 -1.89 5.94 -7.14
C ALA A 19 -0.88 4.80 -7.34
N ILE A 20 -1.10 3.62 -6.75
CA ILE A 20 -0.21 2.46 -6.94
C ILE A 20 -0.17 2.03 -8.41
N VAL A 21 -1.32 2.00 -9.09
CA VAL A 21 -1.38 1.62 -10.52
C VAL A 21 -0.66 2.65 -11.39
N CYS A 22 -0.95 3.93 -11.19
CA CYS A 22 -0.33 5.01 -11.96
C CYS A 22 1.19 5.07 -11.74
N LEU A 23 1.64 5.11 -10.48
CA LEU A 23 3.07 5.16 -10.14
C LEU A 23 3.79 3.88 -10.54
N GLY A 24 3.14 2.72 -10.41
CA GLY A 24 3.67 1.41 -10.81
C GLY A 24 4.08 1.36 -12.29
N SER A 25 3.33 2.02 -13.17
CA SER A 25 3.66 2.08 -14.61
C SER A 25 4.93 2.88 -14.91
N ILE A 26 5.35 3.77 -14.01
CA ILE A 26 6.45 4.71 -14.22
C ILE A 26 7.75 4.18 -13.60
N VAL A 27 7.73 3.21 -12.67
CA VAL A 27 8.94 2.86 -11.91
C VAL A 27 9.83 1.78 -12.53
N TRP A 28 9.49 1.19 -13.68
CA TRP A 28 10.14 -0.02 -14.22
C TRP A 28 11.69 -0.01 -14.19
N ALA A 29 12.32 1.15 -14.42
CA ALA A 29 13.77 1.26 -14.51
C ALA A 29 14.50 1.00 -13.18
N HIS A 30 13.79 0.91 -12.05
CA HIS A 30 14.40 0.49 -10.77
C HIS A 30 14.96 -0.94 -10.83
N HIS A 31 14.46 -1.81 -11.71
CA HIS A 31 15.07 -3.13 -11.96
C HIS A 31 16.37 -3.06 -12.76
N MET A 32 16.67 -1.90 -13.35
CA MET A 32 17.78 -1.69 -14.29
C MET A 32 18.91 -0.83 -13.69
N PHE A 33 18.95 -0.62 -12.37
CA PHE A 33 19.94 0.31 -11.77
C PHE A 33 21.41 -0.01 -12.08
N VAL A 34 21.72 -1.26 -12.45
CA VAL A 34 23.11 -1.71 -12.74
C VAL A 34 23.44 -1.68 -14.23
N VAL A 35 22.52 -1.31 -15.13
CA VAL A 35 22.79 -1.29 -16.58
C VAL A 35 23.62 -0.07 -17.05
N GLY A 36 24.00 0.83 -16.14
CA GLY A 36 24.75 2.05 -16.45
C GLY A 36 23.88 3.30 -16.66
N LEU A 37 22.79 3.45 -15.90
CA LEU A 37 21.93 4.64 -15.91
C LEU A 37 22.67 5.90 -15.37
N ASP A 38 22.35 7.09 -15.92
CA ASP A 38 22.85 8.36 -15.39
C ASP A 38 22.38 8.60 -13.95
N ILE A 39 23.20 9.23 -13.12
CA ILE A 39 22.92 9.45 -11.70
C ILE A 39 21.57 10.16 -11.48
N LYS A 40 21.19 11.12 -12.33
CA LYS A 40 19.93 11.86 -12.18
C LYS A 40 18.73 10.97 -12.47
N THR A 41 18.86 10.07 -13.45
CA THR A 41 17.80 9.09 -13.76
C THR A 41 17.65 8.07 -12.64
N ALA A 42 18.75 7.54 -12.10
CA ALA A 42 18.71 6.59 -11.00
C ALA A 42 18.07 7.21 -9.73
N VAL A 43 18.42 8.45 -9.39
CA VAL A 43 17.82 9.18 -8.26
C VAL A 43 16.32 9.44 -8.49
N PHE A 44 15.92 9.78 -9.71
CA PHE A 44 14.51 9.94 -10.05
C PHE A 44 13.73 8.63 -9.85
N PHE A 45 14.13 7.53 -10.49
CA PHE A 45 13.40 6.26 -10.36
C PHE A 45 13.44 5.68 -8.94
N SER A 46 14.54 5.89 -8.21
CA SER A 46 14.65 5.52 -6.79
C SER A 46 13.64 6.30 -5.93
N SER A 47 13.59 7.63 -6.09
CA SER A 47 12.66 8.47 -5.32
C SER A 47 11.19 8.18 -5.66
N VAL A 48 10.83 8.00 -6.93
CA VAL A 48 9.46 7.65 -7.33
C VAL A 48 9.05 6.28 -6.78
N THR A 49 9.96 5.30 -6.76
CA THR A 49 9.67 3.98 -6.17
C THR A 49 9.43 4.08 -4.66
N MET A 50 10.16 4.94 -3.96
CA MET A 50 9.94 5.19 -2.54
C MET A 50 8.59 5.83 -2.26
N VAL A 51 8.10 6.72 -3.14
CA VAL A 51 6.78 7.36 -3.02
C VAL A 51 5.63 6.36 -3.05
N ILE A 52 5.78 5.21 -3.72
CA ILE A 52 4.79 4.11 -3.70
C ILE A 52 4.56 3.58 -2.28
N GLY A 53 5.53 3.75 -1.37
CA GLY A 53 5.40 3.40 0.05
C GLY A 53 4.26 4.14 0.78
N VAL A 54 3.87 5.32 0.31
CA VAL A 54 2.80 6.12 0.92
C VAL A 54 1.42 5.46 0.72
N PRO A 55 0.94 5.22 -0.53
CA PRO A 55 -0.36 4.58 -0.74
C PRO A 55 -0.41 3.12 -0.23
N THR A 56 0.70 2.38 -0.25
CA THR A 56 0.74 1.05 0.39
C THR A 56 0.58 1.14 1.90
N GLY A 57 1.24 2.11 2.55
CA GLY A 57 1.06 2.38 3.98
C GLY A 57 -0.38 2.73 4.33
N ILE A 58 -1.04 3.60 3.54
CA ILE A 58 -2.46 3.95 3.73
C ILE A 58 -3.33 2.68 3.74
N LYS A 59 -3.11 1.74 2.81
CA LYS A 59 -3.86 0.48 2.78
C LYS A 59 -3.65 -0.35 4.04
N ILE A 60 -2.41 -0.57 4.46
CA ILE A 60 -2.07 -1.38 5.64
C ILE A 60 -2.67 -0.78 6.91
N PHE A 61 -2.50 0.52 7.14
CA PHE A 61 -3.07 1.19 8.32
C PHE A 61 -4.61 1.19 8.31
N SER A 62 -5.22 1.34 7.13
CA SER A 62 -6.69 1.26 7.01
C SER A 62 -7.20 -0.14 7.38
N TRP A 63 -6.51 -1.20 6.96
CA TRP A 63 -6.88 -2.56 7.32
C TRP A 63 -6.62 -2.87 8.79
N LEU A 64 -5.51 -2.41 9.36
CA LEU A 64 -5.21 -2.55 10.78
C LEU A 64 -6.29 -1.87 11.65
N TYR A 65 -6.74 -0.67 11.25
CA TYR A 65 -7.83 0.02 11.92
C TYR A 65 -9.13 -0.81 11.88
N MET A 66 -9.47 -1.40 10.72
CA MET A 66 -10.66 -2.23 10.58
C MET A 66 -10.59 -3.54 11.36
N LEU A 67 -9.42 -4.17 11.47
CA LEU A 67 -9.24 -5.36 12.31
C LEU A 67 -9.29 -5.04 13.81
N CYS A 68 -8.80 -3.87 14.22
CA CYS A 68 -8.82 -3.44 15.62
C CYS A 68 -10.20 -2.99 16.09
N CYS A 69 -10.95 -2.30 15.23
CA CYS A 69 -12.22 -1.67 15.56
C CYS A 69 -13.45 -2.45 15.05
N GLY A 70 -13.25 -3.43 14.16
CA GLY A 70 -14.25 -4.39 13.72
C GLY A 70 -14.27 -5.62 14.64
N GLY A 71 -15.46 -6.10 15.02
CA GLY A 71 -15.62 -7.27 15.88
C GLY A 71 -15.24 -8.58 15.18
N VAL A 72 -13.97 -8.77 14.85
CA VAL A 72 -13.45 -9.97 14.19
C VAL A 72 -13.24 -11.13 15.17
N ARG A 73 -13.62 -12.33 14.75
CA ARG A 73 -13.37 -13.56 15.52
C ARG A 73 -11.95 -14.04 15.24
N LEU A 74 -11.06 -13.92 16.22
CA LEU A 74 -9.64 -14.29 16.09
C LEU A 74 -9.40 -15.78 15.76
N TRP A 75 -10.40 -16.64 15.97
CA TRP A 75 -10.31 -18.06 15.62
C TRP A 75 -10.58 -18.34 14.13
N ASP A 76 -11.08 -17.36 13.38
CA ASP A 76 -11.29 -17.55 11.95
C ASP A 76 -9.92 -17.56 11.24
N PRO A 77 -9.61 -18.61 10.44
CA PRO A 77 -8.29 -18.77 9.80
C PRO A 77 -7.96 -17.62 8.83
N VAL A 78 -8.99 -16.95 8.32
CA VAL A 78 -8.85 -15.77 7.46
C VAL A 78 -8.17 -14.61 8.21
N VAL A 79 -8.44 -14.42 9.50
CA VAL A 79 -7.84 -13.33 10.28
C VAL A 79 -6.33 -13.56 10.46
N TRP A 80 -5.91 -14.80 10.71
CA TRP A 80 -4.49 -15.16 10.78
C TRP A 80 -3.78 -15.02 9.44
N TRP A 81 -4.43 -15.38 8.34
CA TRP A 81 -3.86 -15.19 7.01
C TRP A 81 -3.67 -13.71 6.67
N VAL A 82 -4.70 -12.90 6.93
CA VAL A 82 -4.66 -11.45 6.72
C VAL A 82 -3.63 -10.78 7.63
N GLY A 83 -3.52 -11.20 8.89
CA GLY A 83 -2.51 -10.71 9.83
C GLY A 83 -1.08 -11.15 9.48
N GLY A 84 -0.88 -12.31 8.86
CA GLY A 84 0.42 -12.74 8.34
C GLY A 84 0.79 -12.11 6.99
N PHE A 85 -0.20 -11.58 6.26
CA PHE A 85 0.02 -10.84 5.01
C PHE A 85 0.44 -9.38 5.24
N MET A 86 -0.08 -8.76 6.32
CA MET A 86 0.35 -7.44 6.78
C MET A 86 1.74 -7.47 7.41
#